data_AF-A0A266Q7U5-F1
#
_entry.id   AF-A0A266Q7U5-F1
#
_cell.length_a   1.000
_cell.length_b   1.000
_cell.length_c   1.000
_cell.angle_alpha   90.00
_cell.angle_beta   90.00
_cell.angle_gamma   90.00
#
_symmetry.space_group_name_H-M   'P 1'
#
loop_
_entity.id
_entity.type
_entity.pdbx_description
1 polymer ?
#
loop_
_entity_poly.entity_id
_entity_poly.type
_entity_poly.pdbx_seq_one_letter_code
_entity_poly.pdbx_strand_id
1 'polypeptide(L)'
;MVLCMSHDQQSFVTDDGSTLWEPLQLGVYADYLARLSATSPVIVTDDIMAADGQLLLPRATVLDQAAITRWKHKTLARPLANSIQLSKCISADDLLQHLLDTIRSTEYFQSLAERKHPISSLEPACAKLSSLPLVQQFLTVMAAQMSDLYERTLCVSLWALYIAQEMRLPAQDSGEVFWAAITHDIGMLFIDPQVLNKTEGLTAADWRQVQRHVEISRRILMDIPGISEPLVTAVSEHHERCDGTGYPQAKVESELSLFGQILAVADSIVGIYFNRFKAQGRRWREVIPVLEMNRAAYLYRSCDIVTTMILRSELPLPDVVSGSGVPEFAERMLQQNLQLQRWFTQLRDCLTAVGYTHGDRKLHALQNVIFHVATTFKGSMLFKEDLRESLESMAGQEGNSISKVVADASLAQQEMTFHLQRLSRMLQMYISSNDAKDPKILARLQEGFTAIGGYIAQRNTPPDS
;
A
#
# COMPACT_ATOMS: atom_id res chain seq x y z
N MET A 1 9.93 -2.48 0.54
CA MET A 1 9.67 -1.58 -0.62
C MET A 1 8.38 -1.94 -1.40
N VAL A 2 7.37 -2.60 -0.77
CA VAL A 2 6.45 -3.48 -1.53
C VAL A 2 4.97 -3.06 -1.58
N LEU A 3 4.42 -2.28 -0.63
CA LEU A 3 2.97 -2.42 -0.36
C LEU A 3 1.96 -1.46 -1.00
N CYS A 4 2.31 -0.36 -1.68
CA CYS A 4 1.24 0.58 -2.09
C CYS A 4 1.05 0.86 -3.58
N MET A 5 2.03 0.57 -4.42
CA MET A 5 1.90 0.80 -5.87
C MET A 5 2.83 -0.13 -6.64
N SER A 6 2.98 -1.35 -6.15
CA SER A 6 3.79 -2.29 -6.89
C SER A 6 3.15 -2.55 -8.24
N HIS A 7 4.05 -2.74 -9.17
CA HIS A 7 3.85 -3.05 -10.57
C HIS A 7 3.01 -4.32 -10.85
N ASP A 8 2.57 -5.04 -9.81
CA ASP A 8 2.08 -6.41 -9.89
C ASP A 8 0.89 -6.65 -8.94
N GLN A 9 -0.06 -5.71 -8.84
CA GLN A 9 -1.36 -6.02 -8.26
C GLN A 9 -2.11 -7.01 -9.17
N GLN A 10 -1.83 -8.30 -8.99
CA GLN A 10 -2.54 -9.41 -9.63
C GLN A 10 -3.88 -9.61 -8.91
N SER A 11 -4.97 -9.17 -9.52
CA SER A 11 -6.35 -9.34 -9.01
C SER A 11 -7.01 -10.66 -9.46
N PHE A 12 -6.24 -11.63 -9.99
CA PHE A 12 -6.80 -12.88 -10.58
C PHE A 12 -6.22 -14.18 -10.01
N VAL A 13 -5.57 -14.14 -8.84
CA VAL A 13 -4.97 -15.34 -8.28
C VAL A 13 -5.97 -16.04 -7.37
N THR A 14 -6.57 -17.11 -7.87
CA THR A 14 -7.31 -18.07 -7.05
C THR A 14 -6.36 -18.82 -6.13
N ASP A 15 -6.79 -19.03 -4.88
CA ASP A 15 -6.12 -19.80 -3.84
C ASP A 15 -5.68 -21.19 -4.36
N ASP A 16 -4.38 -21.47 -4.33
CA ASP A 16 -3.80 -22.74 -4.81
C ASP A 16 -3.62 -23.78 -3.69
N GLY A 17 -4.12 -23.49 -2.48
CA GLY A 17 -4.02 -24.40 -1.34
C GLY A 17 -2.59 -24.59 -0.84
N SER A 18 -1.61 -23.76 -1.24
CA SER A 18 -0.26 -23.79 -0.67
C SER A 18 -0.26 -23.29 0.77
N THR A 19 0.11 -24.18 1.69
CA THR A 19 0.02 -24.09 3.17
C THR A 19 -0.16 -22.68 3.74
N LEU A 20 -1.33 -22.51 4.37
CA LEU A 20 -1.72 -21.38 5.21
C LEU A 20 -0.61 -21.05 6.22
N TRP A 21 -0.52 -19.80 6.64
CA TRP A 21 0.27 -19.45 7.81
C TRP A 21 -0.21 -20.28 9.01
N GLU A 22 0.72 -21.00 9.63
CA GLU A 22 0.46 -21.89 10.76
C GLU A 22 0.96 -21.24 12.07
N PRO A 23 0.06 -20.79 12.96
CA PRO A 23 0.44 -20.06 14.18
C PRO A 23 1.25 -20.90 15.18
N LEU A 24 1.23 -22.23 15.01
CA LEU A 24 1.93 -23.20 15.86
C LEU A 24 3.28 -23.61 15.30
N GLN A 25 3.71 -23.10 14.14
CA GLN A 25 5.04 -23.38 13.60
C GLN A 25 6.03 -22.29 14.01
N LEU A 26 7.26 -22.69 14.29
CA LEU A 26 8.37 -21.75 14.39
C LEU A 26 8.73 -21.26 12.98
N GLY A 27 8.72 -19.94 12.78
CA GLY A 27 9.00 -19.33 11.49
C GLY A 27 9.65 -17.96 11.65
N VAL A 28 9.44 -17.08 10.67
CA VAL A 28 10.09 -15.77 10.57
C VAL A 28 10.00 -14.95 11.85
N TYR A 29 8.84 -14.94 12.51
CA TYR A 29 8.66 -14.20 13.76
C TYR A 29 9.56 -14.70 14.90
N ALA A 30 9.82 -16.01 14.96
CA ALA A 30 10.72 -16.59 15.95
C ALA A 30 12.18 -16.16 15.69
N ASP A 31 12.59 -16.04 14.43
CA ASP A 31 13.90 -15.50 14.06
C ASP A 31 14.03 -14.01 14.43
N TYR A 32 12.97 -13.20 14.26
CA TYR A 32 12.95 -11.82 14.72
C TYR A 32 13.11 -11.72 16.25
N LEU A 33 12.43 -12.57 17.02
CA LEU A 33 12.57 -12.62 18.47
C LEU A 33 13.98 -13.05 18.91
N ALA A 34 14.56 -14.06 18.28
CA ALA A 34 15.92 -14.51 18.57
C ALA A 34 16.96 -13.41 18.28
N ARG A 35 16.82 -12.67 17.17
CA ARG A 35 17.68 -11.51 16.87
C ARG A 35 17.50 -10.39 17.88
N LEU A 36 16.25 -10.08 18.26
CA LEU A 36 15.97 -9.05 19.27
C LEU A 36 16.57 -9.43 20.63
N SER A 37 16.53 -10.71 21.00
CA SER A 37 17.06 -11.23 22.27
C SER A 37 18.55 -10.93 22.47
N ALA A 38 19.31 -10.68 21.39
CA ALA A 38 20.72 -10.29 21.46
C ALA A 38 20.95 -8.89 22.05
N THR A 39 19.97 -7.99 21.95
CA THR A 39 20.05 -6.61 22.47
C THR A 39 19.06 -6.34 23.60
N SER A 40 17.92 -7.03 23.62
CA SER A 40 16.87 -6.94 24.63
C SER A 40 16.34 -8.34 24.90
N PRO A 41 16.71 -8.98 26.04
CA PRO A 41 16.39 -10.38 26.29
C PRO A 41 14.90 -10.69 26.12
N VAL A 42 14.62 -11.75 25.38
CA VAL A 42 13.30 -12.36 25.24
C VAL A 42 13.24 -13.57 26.17
N ILE A 43 12.40 -13.50 27.20
CA ILE A 43 12.31 -14.48 28.27
C ILE A 43 11.10 -15.38 28.02
N VAL A 44 11.30 -16.69 28.10
CA VAL A 44 10.24 -17.69 28.07
C VAL A 44 9.45 -17.61 29.38
N THR A 45 8.16 -17.28 29.32
CA THR A 45 7.31 -17.11 30.51
C THR A 45 6.72 -18.42 30.99
N ASP A 46 6.40 -19.32 30.06
CA ASP A 46 5.93 -20.66 30.32
C ASP A 46 6.69 -21.67 29.47
N ASP A 47 6.77 -22.93 29.91
CA ASP A 47 7.39 -24.01 29.14
C ASP A 47 6.86 -24.04 27.70
N ILE A 48 7.79 -23.97 26.74
CA ILE A 48 7.51 -24.12 25.32
C ILE A 48 7.53 -25.61 25.03
N MET A 49 6.37 -26.15 24.73
CA MET A 49 6.13 -27.56 24.46
C MET A 49 5.82 -27.76 22.97
N ALA A 50 6.24 -28.88 22.40
CA ALA A 50 5.71 -29.37 21.15
C ALA A 50 4.31 -29.97 21.34
N ALA A 51 3.54 -30.06 20.26
CA ALA A 51 2.20 -30.64 20.25
C ALA A 51 2.19 -32.14 20.67
N ASP A 52 3.33 -32.83 20.53
CA ASP A 52 3.53 -34.22 20.99
C ASP A 52 3.86 -34.33 22.49
N GLY A 53 3.89 -33.21 23.23
CA GLY A 53 4.21 -33.15 24.65
C GLY A 53 5.71 -33.09 24.98
N GLN A 54 6.59 -32.99 23.98
CA GLN A 54 8.02 -32.80 24.21
C GLN A 54 8.31 -31.38 24.72
N LEU A 55 9.05 -31.26 25.83
CA LEU A 55 9.60 -29.98 26.28
C LEU A 55 10.71 -29.51 25.33
N LEU A 56 10.54 -28.31 24.75
CA LEU A 56 11.49 -27.70 23.82
C LEU A 56 12.38 -26.68 24.52
N LEU A 57 11.79 -25.80 25.33
CA LEU A 57 12.47 -24.79 26.14
C LEU A 57 11.75 -24.62 27.49
N PRO A 58 12.46 -24.68 28.63
CA PRO A 58 11.85 -24.44 29.92
C PRO A 58 11.58 -22.94 30.17
N ARG A 59 10.61 -22.66 31.04
CA ARG A 59 10.32 -21.32 31.56
C ARG A 59 11.57 -20.68 32.17
N ALA A 60 11.61 -19.34 32.16
CA ALA A 60 12.70 -18.50 32.61
C ALA A 60 14.02 -18.66 31.84
N THR A 61 14.00 -19.30 30.66
CA THR A 61 15.14 -19.27 29.74
C THR A 61 15.07 -18.08 28.80
N VAL A 62 16.23 -17.67 28.29
CA VAL A 62 16.34 -16.67 27.23
C VAL A 62 16.20 -17.38 25.89
N LEU A 63 15.34 -16.86 25.03
CA LEU A 63 15.18 -17.36 23.67
C LEU A 63 16.38 -16.94 22.80
N ASP A 64 17.01 -17.88 22.10
CA ASP A 64 18.15 -17.62 21.22
C ASP A 64 18.00 -18.30 19.85
N GLN A 65 18.90 -17.94 18.92
CA GLN A 65 18.86 -18.47 17.55
C GLN A 65 19.15 -19.98 17.49
N ALA A 66 19.93 -20.51 18.43
CA ALA A 66 20.26 -21.93 18.49
C ALA A 66 19.02 -22.76 18.80
N ALA A 67 18.19 -22.30 19.74
CA ALA A 67 16.93 -22.93 20.08
C ALA A 67 15.93 -22.89 18.92
N ILE A 68 15.78 -21.74 18.25
CA ILE A 68 14.89 -21.62 17.07
C ILE A 68 15.34 -22.58 15.96
N THR A 69 16.64 -22.63 15.67
CA THR A 69 17.20 -23.51 14.63
C THR A 69 17.01 -24.99 14.98
N ARG A 70 17.19 -25.35 16.26
CA ARG A 70 17.03 -26.73 16.75
C ARG A 70 15.60 -27.24 16.60
N TRP A 71 14.61 -26.37 16.80
CA TRP A 71 13.21 -26.77 16.88
C TRP A 71 12.34 -26.31 15.70
N LYS A 72 12.93 -25.74 14.64
CA LYS A 72 12.20 -25.19 13.47
C LYS A 72 11.20 -26.13 12.79
N HIS A 73 11.33 -27.45 12.97
CA HIS A 73 10.44 -28.46 12.37
C HIS A 73 9.38 -28.99 13.35
N LYS A 74 9.33 -28.49 14.58
CA LYS A 74 8.37 -28.91 15.61
C LYS A 74 7.14 -28.01 15.57
N THR A 75 5.98 -28.64 15.56
CA THR A 75 4.71 -27.97 15.86
C THR A 75 4.63 -27.71 17.36
N LEU A 76 4.41 -26.46 17.75
CA LEU A 76 4.23 -26.03 19.13
C LEU A 76 2.84 -26.39 19.66
N ALA A 77 2.71 -26.55 20.98
CA ALA A 77 1.43 -26.77 21.65
C ALA A 77 0.55 -25.50 21.69
N ARG A 78 1.17 -24.32 21.60
CA ARG A 78 0.51 -23.00 21.53
C ARG A 78 1.40 -22.01 20.78
N PRO A 79 0.87 -20.88 20.29
CA PRO A 79 1.68 -19.90 19.58
C PRO A 79 2.85 -19.40 20.43
N LEU A 80 4.03 -19.23 19.80
CA LEU A 80 5.25 -18.78 20.48
C LEU A 80 5.03 -17.44 21.19
N ALA A 81 4.31 -16.52 20.55
CA ALA A 81 4.02 -15.19 21.09
C ALA A 81 3.32 -15.21 22.46
N ASN A 82 2.60 -16.29 22.77
CA ASN A 82 1.84 -16.44 24.03
C ASN A 82 2.69 -17.04 25.17
N SER A 83 3.93 -17.46 24.90
CA SER A 83 4.80 -18.16 25.87
C SER A 83 6.10 -17.39 26.14
N ILE A 84 6.16 -16.13 25.72
CA ILE A 84 7.35 -15.28 25.83
C ILE A 84 6.97 -13.89 26.32
N GLN A 85 7.96 -13.19 26.87
CA GLN A 85 7.87 -11.79 27.26
C GLN A 85 9.17 -11.09 26.87
N LEU A 86 9.04 -9.87 26.35
CA LEU A 86 10.18 -9.01 26.08
C LEU A 86 10.52 -8.24 27.36
N SER A 87 11.81 -8.17 27.70
CA SER A 87 12.30 -7.41 28.86
C SER A 87 11.99 -5.91 28.77
N LYS A 88 11.94 -5.36 27.55
CA LYS A 88 11.49 -4.00 27.26
C LYS A 88 10.49 -4.04 26.11
N CYS A 89 9.31 -3.47 26.35
CA CYS A 89 8.28 -3.24 25.34
C CYS A 89 8.03 -1.75 25.18
N ILE A 90 7.60 -1.33 23.99
CA ILE A 90 7.06 0.01 23.73
C ILE A 90 5.85 0.23 24.64
N SER A 91 5.89 1.21 25.53
CA SER A 91 4.76 1.61 26.37
C SER A 91 3.77 2.50 25.62
N ALA A 92 2.61 2.79 26.24
CA ALA A 92 1.68 3.79 25.70
C ALA A 92 2.34 5.17 25.54
N ASP A 93 3.22 5.55 26.48
CA ASP A 93 3.97 6.80 26.44
C ASP A 93 5.01 6.79 25.32
N ASP A 94 5.71 5.67 25.09
CA ASP A 94 6.64 5.52 23.97
C ASP A 94 5.88 5.63 22.63
N LEU A 95 4.72 4.98 22.49
CA LEU A 95 3.90 5.08 21.28
C LEU A 95 3.46 6.52 21.02
N LEU A 96 2.96 7.21 22.05
CA LEU A 96 2.61 8.62 21.98
C LEU A 96 3.83 9.44 21.52
N GLN A 97 4.98 9.27 22.15
CA GLN A 97 6.19 10.01 21.80
C GLN A 97 6.62 9.76 20.35
N HIS A 98 6.59 8.51 19.88
CA HIS A 98 6.88 8.17 18.49
C HIS A 98 5.91 8.83 17.49
N LEU A 99 4.61 8.91 17.82
CA LEU A 99 3.63 9.63 17.00
C LEU A 99 3.91 11.14 17.00
N LEU A 100 4.27 11.73 18.14
CA LEU A 100 4.66 13.14 18.22
C LEU A 100 5.89 13.44 17.38
N ASP A 101 6.89 12.56 17.39
CA ASP A 101 8.09 12.70 16.57
C ASP A 101 7.78 12.52 15.08
N THR A 102 6.82 11.65 14.74
CA THR A 102 6.30 11.53 13.37
C THR A 102 5.59 12.83 12.93
N ILE A 103 4.79 13.45 13.80
CA ILE A 103 4.13 14.73 13.55
C ILE A 103 5.17 15.84 13.33
N ARG A 104 6.19 15.92 14.18
CA ARG A 104 7.25 16.93 14.13
C ARG A 104 8.16 16.77 12.91
N SER A 105 8.43 15.55 12.49
CA SER A 105 9.30 15.26 11.34
C SER A 105 8.57 15.35 9.99
N THR A 106 7.23 15.42 10.01
CA THR A 106 6.40 15.50 8.80
C THR A 106 5.79 16.89 8.67
N GLU A 107 6.32 17.70 7.76
CA GLU A 107 5.87 19.09 7.49
C GLU A 107 4.33 19.24 7.42
N TYR A 108 3.68 18.27 6.79
CA TYR A 108 2.22 18.22 6.68
C TYR A 108 1.51 18.11 8.04
N PHE A 109 1.93 17.14 8.87
CA PHE A 109 1.29 16.90 10.15
C PHE A 109 1.54 18.02 11.15
N GLN A 110 2.72 18.66 11.09
CA GLN A 110 3.01 19.85 11.87
C GLN A 110 1.99 20.96 11.60
N SER A 111 1.73 21.26 10.32
CA SER A 111 0.75 22.28 9.92
C SER A 111 -0.69 21.94 10.38
N LEU A 112 -1.07 20.66 10.41
CA LEU A 112 -2.39 20.22 10.90
C LEU A 112 -2.54 20.28 12.42
N ALA A 113 -1.51 19.84 13.16
CA ALA A 113 -1.55 19.74 14.62
C ALA A 113 -1.70 21.12 15.28
N GLU A 114 -1.11 22.15 14.67
CA GLU A 114 -1.20 23.54 15.14
C GLU A 114 -2.59 24.17 14.93
N ARG A 115 -3.43 23.60 14.04
CA ARG A 115 -4.65 24.29 13.55
C ARG A 115 -5.97 23.63 13.94
N LYS A 116 -6.05 22.29 14.01
CA LYS A 116 -7.35 21.58 14.18
C LYS A 116 -7.34 20.29 14.99
N HIS A 117 -6.25 19.55 14.98
CA HIS A 117 -6.17 18.23 15.62
C HIS A 117 -5.16 18.28 16.76
N PRO A 118 -5.59 18.64 17.99
CA PRO A 118 -4.65 18.84 19.08
C PRO A 118 -3.97 17.53 19.44
N ILE A 119 -2.68 17.61 19.73
CA ILE A 119 -1.84 16.50 20.19
C ILE A 119 -2.48 15.73 21.36
N SER A 120 -3.20 16.43 22.25
CA SER A 120 -3.92 15.82 23.38
C SER A 120 -4.98 14.79 22.98
N SER A 121 -5.45 14.80 21.73
CA SER A 121 -6.37 13.78 21.22
C SER A 121 -5.74 12.40 21.04
N LEU A 122 -4.41 12.31 21.00
CA LEU A 122 -3.67 11.05 20.87
C LEU A 122 -3.47 10.32 22.19
N GLU A 123 -3.42 11.03 23.32
CA GLU A 123 -3.13 10.41 24.63
C GLU A 123 -4.17 9.32 24.98
N PRO A 124 -5.50 9.56 24.86
CA PRO A 124 -6.50 8.53 25.14
C PRO A 124 -6.44 7.37 24.15
N ALA A 125 -6.05 7.64 22.89
CA ALA A 125 -5.93 6.60 21.87
C ALA A 125 -4.76 5.66 22.18
N CYS A 126 -3.60 6.19 22.57
CA CYS A 126 -2.41 5.42 22.93
C CYS A 126 -2.58 4.62 24.23
N ALA A 127 -3.37 5.12 25.19
CA ALA A 127 -3.59 4.46 26.47
C ALA A 127 -4.14 3.02 26.35
N LYS A 128 -4.88 2.70 25.27
CA LYS A 128 -5.39 1.34 24.98
C LYS A 128 -4.25 0.32 24.85
N LEU A 129 -3.03 0.73 24.46
CA LEU A 129 -1.88 -0.18 24.31
C LEU A 129 -1.58 -0.96 25.58
N SER A 130 -1.72 -0.32 26.75
CA SER A 130 -1.47 -0.94 28.06
C SER A 130 -2.40 -2.12 28.37
N SER A 131 -3.53 -2.21 27.67
CA SER A 131 -4.47 -3.35 27.77
C SER A 131 -4.26 -4.43 26.71
N LEU A 132 -3.30 -4.25 25.79
CA LEU A 132 -3.07 -5.11 24.64
C LEU A 132 -1.61 -5.62 24.60
N PRO A 133 -1.19 -6.49 25.53
CA PRO A 133 0.22 -6.91 25.68
C PRO A 133 0.79 -7.60 24.43
N LEU A 134 -0.03 -8.38 23.70
CA LEU A 134 0.41 -8.99 22.44
C LEU A 134 0.64 -7.95 21.34
N VAL A 135 -0.21 -6.94 21.23
CA VAL A 135 0.01 -5.82 20.30
C VAL A 135 1.29 -5.06 20.69
N GLN A 136 1.49 -4.81 21.98
CA GLN A 136 2.69 -4.17 22.51
C GLN A 136 3.96 -4.93 22.10
N GLN A 137 3.93 -6.26 22.22
CA GLN A 137 5.01 -7.12 21.77
C GLN A 137 5.24 -7.04 20.26
N PHE A 138 4.20 -7.16 19.42
CA PHE A 138 4.35 -7.09 17.97
C PHE A 138 4.89 -5.73 17.51
N LEU A 139 4.39 -4.63 18.06
CA LEU A 139 4.90 -3.28 17.76
C LEU A 139 6.36 -3.11 18.17
N THR A 140 6.75 -3.68 19.32
CA THR A 140 8.14 -3.64 19.79
C THR A 140 9.07 -4.39 18.83
N VAL A 141 8.68 -5.59 18.39
CA VAL A 141 9.46 -6.37 17.42
C VAL A 141 9.51 -5.66 16.07
N MET A 142 8.38 -5.11 15.60
CA MET A 142 8.30 -4.36 14.35
C MET A 142 9.21 -3.13 14.38
N ALA A 143 9.16 -2.32 15.44
CA ALA A 143 10.03 -1.15 15.58
C ALA A 143 11.53 -1.52 15.59
N ALA A 144 11.90 -2.63 16.21
CA ALA A 144 13.29 -3.05 16.34
C ALA A 144 13.84 -3.76 15.08
N GLN A 145 13.00 -4.52 14.37
CA GLN A 145 13.43 -5.41 13.28
C GLN A 145 12.96 -4.96 11.88
N MET A 146 11.96 -4.09 11.82
CA MET A 146 11.32 -3.59 10.60
C MET A 146 11.00 -2.09 10.75
N SER A 147 12.00 -1.28 11.12
CA SER A 147 11.82 0.14 11.46
C SER A 147 11.09 0.95 10.39
N ASP A 148 11.36 0.69 9.11
CA ASP A 148 10.70 1.37 7.99
C ASP A 148 9.20 1.05 7.93
N LEU A 149 8.81 -0.19 8.26
CA LEU A 149 7.40 -0.60 8.33
C LEU A 149 6.71 0.05 9.54
N TYR A 150 7.42 0.13 10.67
CA TYR A 150 6.92 0.80 11.86
C TYR A 150 6.70 2.30 11.63
N GLU A 151 7.65 3.02 11.01
CA GLU A 151 7.50 4.45 10.65
C GLU A 151 6.27 4.68 9.75
N ARG A 152 6.07 3.80 8.75
CA ARG A 152 4.89 3.84 7.88
C ARG A 152 3.61 3.60 8.68
N THR A 153 3.59 2.61 9.56
CA THR A 153 2.44 2.28 10.41
C THR A 153 2.00 3.49 11.25
N LEU A 154 2.95 4.20 11.85
CA LEU A 154 2.67 5.44 12.58
C LEU A 154 2.05 6.51 11.66
N CYS A 155 2.62 6.71 10.47
CA CYS A 155 2.10 7.65 9.49
C CYS A 155 0.67 7.30 9.01
N VAL A 156 0.41 6.02 8.71
CA VAL A 156 -0.93 5.51 8.34
C VAL A 156 -1.93 5.76 9.46
N SER A 157 -1.54 5.53 10.72
CA SER A 157 -2.42 5.75 11.87
C SER A 157 -2.86 7.20 12.04
N LEU A 158 -1.95 8.16 11.81
CA LEU A 158 -2.25 9.59 11.87
C LEU A 158 -3.20 9.99 10.72
N TRP A 159 -2.93 9.52 9.49
CA TRP A 159 -3.81 9.76 8.36
C TRP A 159 -5.21 9.19 8.57
N ALA A 160 -5.30 7.93 8.97
CA ALA A 160 -6.57 7.25 9.18
C ALA A 160 -7.41 7.94 10.29
N LEU A 161 -6.76 8.32 11.40
CA LEU A 161 -7.39 9.06 12.49
C LEU A 161 -7.93 10.42 12.01
N TYR A 162 -7.11 11.22 11.32
CA TYR A 162 -7.53 12.56 10.88
C TYR A 162 -8.61 12.50 9.80
N ILE A 163 -8.59 11.50 8.91
CA ILE A 163 -9.68 11.28 7.95
C ILE A 163 -10.98 10.95 8.70
N ALA A 164 -10.94 10.04 9.69
CA ALA A 164 -12.10 9.69 10.52
C ALA A 164 -12.66 10.90 11.27
N GLN A 165 -11.79 11.77 11.81
CA GLN A 165 -12.18 12.99 12.50
C GLN A 165 -12.78 14.04 11.56
N GLU A 166 -12.22 14.26 10.37
CA GLU A 166 -12.81 15.17 9.36
C GLU A 166 -14.14 14.61 8.80
N MET A 167 -14.32 13.29 8.81
CA MET A 167 -15.63 12.66 8.56
C MET A 167 -16.65 12.88 9.69
N ARG A 168 -16.20 13.40 10.84
CA ARG A 168 -16.97 13.59 12.09
C ARG A 168 -17.47 12.28 12.69
N LEU A 169 -16.67 11.22 12.60
CA LEU A 169 -16.97 9.98 13.30
C LEU A 169 -16.91 10.18 14.83
N PRO A 170 -17.69 9.42 15.61
CA PRO A 170 -17.54 9.36 17.06
C PRO A 170 -16.10 9.08 17.49
N ALA A 171 -15.71 9.54 18.69
CA ALA A 171 -14.36 9.33 19.21
C ALA A 171 -14.00 7.85 19.33
N GLN A 172 -14.97 7.00 19.69
CA GLN A 172 -14.80 5.55 19.74
C GLN A 172 -14.47 4.97 18.36
N ASP A 173 -15.27 5.30 17.34
CA ASP A 173 -15.07 4.84 15.96
C ASP A 173 -13.74 5.33 15.38
N SER A 174 -13.39 6.60 15.62
CA SER A 174 -12.09 7.14 15.23
C SER A 174 -10.93 6.40 15.90
N GLY A 175 -11.11 6.00 17.16
CA GLY A 175 -10.17 5.15 17.89
C GLY A 175 -10.03 3.75 17.29
N GLU A 176 -11.13 3.13 16.85
CA GLU A 176 -11.09 1.82 16.17
C GLU A 176 -10.38 1.91 14.81
N VAL A 177 -10.61 2.97 14.03
CA VAL A 177 -9.88 3.23 12.77
C VAL A 177 -8.39 3.44 13.04
N PHE A 178 -8.03 4.22 14.07
CA PHE A 178 -6.65 4.42 14.48
C PHE A 178 -5.97 3.10 14.87
N TRP A 179 -6.63 2.26 15.67
CA TRP A 179 -6.06 0.98 16.09
C TRP A 179 -6.02 -0.05 14.96
N ALA A 180 -6.96 -0.01 14.03
CA ALA A 180 -6.87 -0.79 12.79
C ALA A 180 -5.61 -0.39 12.01
N ALA A 181 -5.34 0.91 11.87
CA ALA A 181 -4.13 1.41 11.24
C ALA A 181 -2.84 1.06 11.98
N ILE A 182 -2.81 1.09 13.32
CA ILE A 182 -1.63 0.66 14.10
C ILE A 182 -1.32 -0.84 13.90
N THR A 183 -2.33 -1.65 13.59
CA THR A 183 -2.21 -3.11 13.57
C THR A 183 -2.34 -3.76 12.19
N HIS A 184 -2.62 -2.99 11.14
CA HIS A 184 -2.95 -3.55 9.80
C HIS A 184 -1.88 -4.49 9.24
N ASP A 185 -0.61 -4.14 9.47
CA ASP A 185 0.56 -4.82 8.89
C ASP A 185 1.33 -5.71 9.87
N ILE A 186 0.78 -6.07 11.05
CA ILE A 186 1.47 -6.98 11.98
C ILE A 186 1.78 -8.34 11.35
N GLY A 187 0.96 -8.78 10.39
CA GLY A 187 1.18 -10.01 9.63
C GLY A 187 2.47 -10.00 8.81
N MET A 188 3.03 -8.84 8.50
CA MET A 188 4.32 -8.72 7.80
C MET A 188 5.49 -9.29 8.62
N LEU A 189 5.37 -9.36 9.95
CA LEU A 189 6.34 -10.01 10.84
C LEU A 189 6.48 -11.52 10.60
N PHE A 190 5.58 -12.11 9.82
CA PHE A 190 5.53 -13.53 9.50
C PHE A 190 5.84 -13.82 8.02
N ILE A 191 6.16 -12.77 7.23
CA ILE A 191 6.50 -12.90 5.81
C ILE A 191 8.01 -13.02 5.66
N ASP A 192 8.47 -13.90 4.76
CA ASP A 192 9.89 -14.17 4.56
C ASP A 192 10.66 -12.87 4.20
N PRO A 193 11.69 -12.50 4.98
CA PRO A 193 12.52 -11.33 4.69
C PRO A 193 13.19 -11.40 3.32
N GLN A 194 13.49 -12.60 2.80
CA GLN A 194 14.05 -12.75 1.46
C GLN A 194 13.07 -12.27 0.38
N VAL A 195 11.77 -12.46 0.59
CA VAL A 195 10.73 -11.95 -0.31
C VAL A 195 10.55 -10.45 -0.16
N LEU A 196 10.54 -9.94 1.07
CA LEU A 196 10.35 -8.50 1.34
C LEU A 196 11.50 -7.61 0.82
N ASN A 197 12.70 -8.17 0.71
CA ASN A 197 13.93 -7.47 0.34
C ASN A 197 14.38 -7.70 -1.12
N LYS A 198 13.57 -8.37 -1.96
CA LYS A 198 13.92 -8.56 -3.39
C LYS A 198 14.03 -7.24 -4.13
N THR A 199 15.10 -7.10 -4.92
CA THR A 199 15.34 -5.94 -5.81
C THR A 199 14.93 -6.21 -7.25
N GLU A 200 14.95 -7.47 -7.71
CA GLU A 200 14.61 -7.89 -9.07
C GLU A 200 13.09 -7.95 -9.40
N GLY A 201 12.24 -7.43 -8.52
CA GLY A 201 10.79 -7.55 -8.60
C GLY A 201 10.26 -8.84 -7.96
N LEU A 202 8.96 -8.91 -7.74
CA LEU A 202 8.32 -10.05 -7.06
C LEU A 202 7.65 -10.97 -8.08
N THR A 203 7.89 -12.27 -7.95
CA THR A 203 7.16 -13.29 -8.73
C THR A 203 5.70 -13.39 -8.27
N ALA A 204 4.85 -14.08 -9.03
CA ALA A 204 3.47 -14.33 -8.60
C ALA A 204 3.39 -15.09 -7.26
N ALA A 205 4.34 -15.99 -6.97
CA ALA A 205 4.40 -16.70 -5.71
C ALA A 205 4.83 -15.78 -4.56
N ASP A 206 5.82 -14.91 -4.80
CA ASP A 206 6.23 -13.89 -3.85
C ASP A 206 5.07 -12.95 -3.49
N TRP A 207 4.30 -12.53 -4.51
CA TRP A 207 3.11 -11.69 -4.32
C TRP A 207 2.07 -12.36 -3.43
N ARG A 208 1.74 -13.62 -3.70
CA ARG A 208 0.82 -14.39 -2.85
C ARG A 208 1.31 -14.44 -1.42
N GLN A 209 2.62 -14.62 -1.22
CA GLN A 209 3.18 -14.66 0.12
C GLN A 209 3.02 -13.31 0.81
N VAL A 210 3.34 -12.21 0.14
CA VAL A 210 3.16 -10.86 0.71
C VAL A 210 1.69 -10.60 1.03
N GLN A 211 0.75 -10.88 0.11
CA GLN A 211 -0.69 -10.64 0.31
C GLN A 211 -1.27 -11.37 1.53
N ARG A 212 -0.65 -12.46 1.98
CA ARG A 212 -1.08 -13.19 3.19
C ARG A 212 -0.97 -12.37 4.46
N HIS A 213 -0.18 -11.30 4.51
CA HIS A 213 -0.07 -10.48 5.72
C HIS A 213 -1.44 -9.99 6.20
N VAL A 214 -2.38 -9.70 5.29
CA VAL A 214 -3.75 -9.28 5.63
C VAL A 214 -4.46 -10.34 6.47
N GLU A 215 -4.50 -11.58 5.98
CA GLU A 215 -5.16 -12.69 6.66
C GLU A 215 -4.41 -13.08 7.94
N ILE A 216 -3.08 -12.98 7.96
CA ILE A 216 -2.27 -13.22 9.15
C ILE A 216 -2.59 -12.17 10.23
N SER A 217 -2.60 -10.87 9.89
CA SER A 217 -2.99 -9.78 10.79
C SER A 217 -4.40 -10.02 11.34
N ARG A 218 -5.36 -10.36 10.45
CA ARG A 218 -6.73 -10.68 10.83
C ARG A 218 -6.80 -11.79 11.87
N ARG A 219 -6.17 -12.94 11.62
CA ARG A 219 -6.18 -14.10 12.53
C ARG A 219 -5.55 -13.78 13.88
N ILE A 220 -4.39 -13.12 13.88
CA ILE A 220 -3.71 -12.70 15.11
C ILE A 220 -4.63 -11.80 15.94
N LEU A 221 -5.26 -10.81 15.31
CA LEU A 221 -6.11 -9.85 16.00
C LEU A 221 -7.40 -10.47 16.55
N MET A 222 -7.98 -11.46 15.87
CA MET A 222 -9.16 -12.19 16.37
C MET A 222 -8.89 -12.96 17.68
N ASP A 223 -7.64 -13.39 17.89
CA ASP A 223 -7.23 -14.13 19.08
C ASP A 223 -6.84 -13.21 20.26
N ILE A 224 -6.80 -11.89 20.07
CA ILE A 224 -6.41 -10.92 21.11
C ILE A 224 -7.68 -10.38 21.82
N PRO A 225 -7.85 -10.63 23.13
CA PRO A 225 -8.96 -10.06 23.90
C PRO A 225 -8.95 -8.53 23.87
N GLY A 226 -10.13 -7.92 23.69
CA GLY A 226 -10.28 -6.45 23.67
C GLY A 226 -10.13 -5.81 22.28
N ILE A 227 -9.85 -6.59 21.25
CA ILE A 227 -9.93 -6.15 19.85
C ILE A 227 -11.39 -6.29 19.35
N SER A 228 -11.90 -5.25 18.69
CA SER A 228 -13.26 -5.22 18.17
C SER A 228 -13.35 -5.85 16.77
N GLU A 229 -14.50 -6.40 16.41
CA GLU A 229 -14.74 -6.91 15.05
C GLU A 229 -14.62 -5.82 13.97
N PRO A 230 -15.13 -4.58 14.15
CA PRO A 230 -14.95 -3.52 13.16
C PRO A 230 -13.48 -3.20 12.86
N LEU A 231 -12.60 -3.24 13.88
CA LEU A 231 -11.16 -3.05 13.71
C LEU A 231 -10.56 -4.19 12.86
N VAL A 232 -10.88 -5.44 13.20
CA VAL A 232 -10.41 -6.63 12.46
C VAL A 232 -10.90 -6.59 11.01
N THR A 233 -12.14 -6.19 10.78
CA THR A 233 -12.72 -6.05 9.45
C THR A 233 -12.01 -4.96 8.65
N ALA A 234 -11.72 -3.81 9.25
CA ALA A 234 -10.92 -2.76 8.60
C ALA A 234 -9.51 -3.26 8.22
N VAL A 235 -8.83 -3.98 9.13
CA VAL A 235 -7.54 -4.62 8.85
C VAL A 235 -7.66 -5.66 7.73
N SER A 236 -8.78 -6.36 7.60
CA SER A 236 -8.97 -7.33 6.51
C SER A 236 -9.23 -6.68 5.16
N GLU A 237 -9.58 -5.40 5.15
CA GLU A 237 -10.07 -4.65 3.98
C GLU A 237 -9.11 -3.57 3.49
N HIS A 238 -7.98 -3.31 4.17
CA HIS A 238 -7.09 -2.19 3.82
C HIS A 238 -6.45 -2.30 2.42
N HIS A 239 -6.38 -3.49 1.86
CA HIS A 239 -5.97 -3.73 0.48
C HIS A 239 -7.12 -3.98 -0.51
N GLU A 240 -8.37 -3.92 -0.03
CA GLU A 240 -9.54 -3.93 -0.90
C GLU A 240 -9.75 -2.56 -1.56
N ARG A 241 -10.42 -2.54 -2.72
CA ARG A 241 -10.65 -1.31 -3.50
C ARG A 241 -12.11 -1.23 -3.91
N CYS A 242 -12.68 -0.03 -3.93
CA CYS A 242 -14.11 0.20 -4.22
C CYS A 242 -14.54 -0.33 -5.59
N ASP A 243 -13.60 -0.41 -6.53
CA ASP A 243 -13.77 -0.97 -7.88
C ASP A 243 -13.60 -2.50 -7.96
N GLY A 244 -13.36 -3.19 -6.84
CA GLY A 244 -13.16 -4.64 -6.78
C GLY A 244 -11.78 -5.11 -7.25
N THR A 245 -10.83 -4.21 -7.50
CA THR A 245 -9.48 -4.58 -7.97
C THR A 245 -8.50 -4.96 -6.84
N GLY A 246 -8.95 -4.85 -5.59
CA GLY A 246 -8.17 -5.14 -4.39
C GLY A 246 -8.11 -6.63 -4.01
N TYR A 247 -7.57 -6.89 -2.82
CA TYR A 247 -7.40 -8.23 -2.24
C TYR A 247 -7.62 -8.18 -0.71
N PRO A 248 -7.90 -9.30 -0.02
CA PRO A 248 -7.88 -10.70 -0.50
C PRO A 248 -9.18 -11.21 -1.13
N GLN A 249 -10.32 -10.58 -0.87
CA GLN A 249 -11.65 -11.03 -1.30
C GLN A 249 -12.17 -10.31 -2.56
N ALA A 250 -11.50 -9.25 -3.00
CA ALA A 250 -11.90 -8.44 -4.17
C ALA A 250 -13.31 -7.84 -4.01
N LYS A 251 -13.58 -7.34 -2.80
CA LYS A 251 -14.87 -6.72 -2.42
C LYS A 251 -15.10 -5.42 -3.19
N VAL A 252 -16.35 -5.13 -3.53
CA VAL A 252 -16.75 -3.84 -4.11
C VAL A 252 -17.21 -2.85 -3.03
N GLU A 253 -17.36 -1.57 -3.37
CA GLU A 253 -17.70 -0.48 -2.43
C GLU A 253 -18.84 -0.82 -1.45
N SER A 254 -19.92 -1.42 -1.92
CA SER A 254 -21.10 -1.77 -1.10
C SER A 254 -20.85 -2.87 -0.05
N GLU A 255 -19.75 -3.61 -0.18
CA GLU A 255 -19.36 -4.72 0.70
C GLU A 255 -18.27 -4.33 1.70
N LEU A 256 -17.67 -3.14 1.52
CA LEU A 256 -16.57 -2.65 2.35
C LEU A 256 -17.09 -1.86 3.54
N SER A 257 -16.51 -2.11 4.72
CA SER A 257 -16.76 -1.29 5.90
C SER A 257 -16.23 0.13 5.68
N LEU A 258 -16.86 1.12 6.32
CA LEU A 258 -16.36 2.50 6.27
C LEU A 258 -14.93 2.58 6.84
N PHE A 259 -14.61 1.80 7.87
CA PHE A 259 -13.28 1.79 8.50
C PHE A 259 -12.23 1.21 7.54
N GLY A 260 -12.56 0.12 6.84
CA GLY A 260 -11.73 -0.45 5.78
C GLY A 260 -11.49 0.54 4.65
N GLN A 261 -12.52 1.26 4.20
CA GLN A 261 -12.40 2.29 3.16
C GLN A 261 -11.52 3.48 3.59
N ILE A 262 -11.59 3.92 4.85
CA ILE A 262 -10.70 4.96 5.40
C ILE A 262 -9.26 4.44 5.46
N LEU A 263 -9.07 3.24 6.00
CA LEU A 263 -7.74 2.65 6.16
C LEU A 263 -7.07 2.39 4.80
N ALA A 264 -7.83 1.92 3.80
CA ALA A 264 -7.32 1.64 2.46
C ALA A 264 -6.75 2.88 1.77
N VAL A 265 -7.42 4.04 1.87
CA VAL A 265 -6.88 5.28 1.29
C VAL A 265 -5.69 5.80 2.10
N ALA A 266 -5.71 5.68 3.44
CA ALA A 266 -4.63 6.13 4.32
C ALA A 266 -3.34 5.33 4.08
N ASP A 267 -3.43 4.00 4.01
CA ASP A 267 -2.30 3.14 3.66
C ASP A 267 -1.74 3.51 2.28
N SER A 268 -2.63 3.59 1.27
CA SER A 268 -2.24 3.87 -0.11
C SER A 268 -1.46 5.18 -0.28
N ILE A 269 -1.93 6.28 0.30
CA ILE A 269 -1.22 7.57 0.20
C ILE A 269 0.12 7.55 0.93
N VAL A 270 0.21 6.85 2.08
CA VAL A 270 1.46 6.74 2.83
C VAL A 270 2.46 5.90 2.05
N GLY A 271 2.05 4.76 1.51
CA GLY A 271 3.00 3.96 0.74
C GLY A 271 3.34 4.59 -0.63
N ILE A 272 2.48 5.39 -1.26
CA ILE A 272 2.89 6.25 -2.40
C ILE A 272 4.03 7.18 -1.95
N TYR A 273 3.85 7.84 -0.81
CA TYR A 273 4.82 8.79 -0.30
C TYR A 273 6.16 8.10 -0.01
N PHE A 274 6.15 7.05 0.81
CA PHE A 274 7.37 6.36 1.24
C PHE A 274 8.07 5.57 0.13
N ASN A 275 7.34 4.98 -0.82
CA ASN A 275 7.95 4.16 -1.87
C ASN A 275 8.44 4.96 -3.07
N ARG A 276 7.82 6.13 -3.37
CA ARG A 276 8.12 6.90 -4.59
C ARG A 276 8.57 8.32 -4.28
N PHE A 277 7.85 9.05 -3.44
CA PHE A 277 8.02 10.49 -3.31
C PHE A 277 9.15 10.90 -2.36
N LYS A 278 9.29 10.22 -1.21
CA LYS A 278 10.32 10.51 -0.20
C LYS A 278 11.72 10.48 -0.82
N ALA A 279 12.04 9.44 -1.60
CA ALA A 279 13.33 9.30 -2.29
C ALA A 279 13.56 10.35 -3.40
N GLN A 280 12.49 10.92 -3.97
CA GLN A 280 12.55 11.96 -5.00
C GLN A 280 12.52 13.38 -4.41
N GLY A 281 12.51 13.52 -3.07
CA GLY A 281 12.37 14.83 -2.42
C GLY A 281 10.99 15.49 -2.58
N ARG A 282 9.98 14.72 -3.03
CA ARG A 282 8.62 15.21 -3.25
C ARG A 282 7.86 15.40 -1.93
N ARG A 283 6.91 16.33 -1.93
CA ARG A 283 6.09 16.71 -0.77
C ARG A 283 4.73 16.00 -0.78
N TRP A 284 4.07 15.90 0.38
CA TRP A 284 2.73 15.30 0.52
C TRP A 284 1.68 15.92 -0.40
N ARG A 285 1.83 17.21 -0.72
CA ARG A 285 0.90 17.92 -1.60
C ARG A 285 0.93 17.41 -3.05
N GLU A 286 2.00 16.75 -3.46
CA GLU A 286 2.11 16.09 -4.76
C GLU A 286 1.35 14.75 -4.83
N VAL A 287 0.78 14.27 -3.71
CA VAL A 287 -0.06 13.05 -3.72
C VAL A 287 -1.44 13.32 -4.34
N ILE A 288 -1.91 14.58 -4.35
CA ILE A 288 -3.24 14.94 -4.86
C ILE A 288 -3.45 14.45 -6.31
N PRO A 289 -2.60 14.79 -7.30
CA PRO A 289 -2.79 14.31 -8.67
C PRO A 289 -2.86 12.79 -8.77
N VAL A 290 -2.05 12.07 -7.98
CA VAL A 290 -2.02 10.60 -7.97
C VAL A 290 -3.33 10.02 -7.41
N LEU A 291 -3.83 10.62 -6.33
CA LEU A 291 -5.09 10.23 -5.71
C LEU A 291 -6.28 10.50 -6.64
N GLU A 292 -6.29 11.64 -7.33
CA GLU A 292 -7.30 11.97 -8.35
C GLU A 292 -7.31 10.95 -9.49
N MET A 293 -6.11 10.51 -9.92
CA MET A 293 -5.95 9.48 -10.93
C MET A 293 -6.42 8.08 -10.48
N ASN A 294 -6.57 7.86 -9.18
CA ASN A 294 -7.01 6.59 -8.59
C ASN A 294 -8.36 6.68 -7.87
N ARG A 295 -9.14 7.75 -8.10
CA ARG A 295 -10.35 8.04 -7.30
C ARG A 295 -11.41 6.95 -7.32
N ALA A 296 -11.52 6.17 -8.40
CA ALA A 296 -12.47 5.06 -8.49
C ALA A 296 -12.13 3.88 -7.57
N ALA A 297 -10.87 3.74 -7.16
CA ALA A 297 -10.41 2.65 -6.31
C ALA A 297 -10.71 2.86 -4.81
N TYR A 298 -11.14 4.08 -4.42
CA TYR A 298 -11.34 4.48 -3.03
C TYR A 298 -12.67 5.22 -2.85
N LEU A 299 -13.15 5.28 -1.61
CA LEU A 299 -14.35 6.04 -1.28
C LEU A 299 -14.18 7.52 -1.65
N TYR A 300 -15.07 8.05 -2.49
CA TYR A 300 -15.00 9.43 -2.98
C TYR A 300 -14.85 10.44 -1.83
N ARG A 301 -15.57 10.23 -0.73
CA ARG A 301 -15.58 11.12 0.44
C ARG A 301 -14.23 11.13 1.15
N SER A 302 -13.56 9.98 1.24
CA SER A 302 -12.23 9.90 1.86
C SER A 302 -11.19 10.60 0.99
N CYS A 303 -11.25 10.45 -0.34
CA CYS A 303 -10.39 11.16 -1.28
C CYS A 303 -10.54 12.69 -1.15
N ASP A 304 -11.77 13.19 -1.10
CA ASP A 304 -12.05 14.62 -0.97
C ASP A 304 -11.55 15.20 0.35
N ILE A 305 -11.67 14.43 1.43
CA ILE A 305 -11.14 14.79 2.75
C ILE A 305 -9.62 14.88 2.70
N VAL A 306 -8.93 13.86 2.17
CA VAL A 306 -7.47 13.87 2.04
C VAL A 306 -7.01 15.08 1.23
N THR A 307 -7.58 15.31 0.05
CA THR A 307 -7.27 16.47 -0.80
C THR A 307 -7.52 17.78 -0.06
N THR A 308 -8.65 17.92 0.62
CA THR A 308 -8.97 19.13 1.38
C THR A 308 -8.00 19.35 2.54
N MET A 309 -7.64 18.31 3.27
CA MET A 309 -6.70 18.41 4.38
C MET A 309 -5.30 18.84 3.88
N ILE A 310 -4.84 18.28 2.76
CA ILE A 310 -3.57 18.67 2.10
C ILE A 310 -3.60 20.12 1.61
N LEU A 311 -4.70 20.57 1.00
CA LEU A 311 -4.79 21.95 0.51
C LEU A 311 -4.80 22.96 1.67
N ARG A 312 -5.41 22.62 2.80
CA ARG A 312 -5.46 23.46 4.01
C ARG A 312 -4.15 23.57 4.78
N SER A 313 -3.20 22.64 4.55
CA SER A 313 -1.90 22.71 5.23
C SER A 313 -0.98 23.78 4.64
N GLU A 314 -1.39 24.45 3.54
CA GLU A 314 -0.67 25.57 2.90
C GLU A 314 0.80 25.26 2.59
N LEU A 315 1.12 23.98 2.34
CA LEU A 315 2.48 23.55 2.06
C LEU A 315 3.00 24.27 0.81
N PRO A 316 4.19 24.89 0.87
CA PRO A 316 4.78 25.54 -0.28
C PRO A 316 5.03 24.50 -1.38
N LEU A 317 4.76 24.90 -2.62
CA LEU A 317 5.30 24.18 -3.76
C LEU A 317 6.62 24.83 -4.15
N PRO A 318 7.74 24.10 -4.13
CA PRO A 318 8.88 24.50 -4.92
C PRO A 318 8.51 24.44 -6.41
N ASP A 319 9.12 25.31 -7.21
CA ASP A 319 9.07 25.19 -8.67
C ASP A 319 9.70 23.84 -9.07
N VAL A 320 9.00 23.07 -9.91
CA VAL A 320 9.48 21.74 -10.35
C VAL A 320 10.68 21.86 -11.29
N VAL A 321 10.67 22.89 -12.14
CA VAL A 321 11.81 23.32 -12.96
C VAL A 321 11.77 24.84 -13.04
N SER A 322 12.93 25.48 -12.94
CA SER A 322 13.10 26.93 -13.04
C SER A 322 14.20 27.27 -14.05
N GLY A 323 14.11 28.45 -14.66
CA GLY A 323 15.15 28.95 -15.56
C GLY A 323 15.23 28.21 -16.90
N SER A 324 16.43 28.00 -17.43
CA SER A 324 16.65 27.54 -18.80
C SER A 324 16.14 26.12 -19.12
N GLY A 325 15.79 25.31 -18.12
CA GLY A 325 15.27 23.95 -18.31
C GLY A 325 13.77 23.88 -18.63
N VAL A 326 13.03 24.99 -18.52
CA VAL A 326 11.57 25.03 -18.71
C VAL A 326 11.14 24.63 -20.13
N PRO A 327 11.76 25.14 -21.22
CA PRO A 327 11.33 24.79 -22.58
C PRO A 327 11.51 23.31 -22.88
N GLU A 328 12.65 22.73 -22.49
CA GLU A 328 12.98 21.33 -22.70
C GLU A 328 12.04 20.40 -21.93
N PHE A 329 11.70 20.77 -20.69
CA PHE A 329 10.72 20.04 -19.89
C PHE A 329 9.32 20.09 -20.52
N ALA A 330 8.89 21.26 -21.01
CA ALA A 330 7.60 21.42 -21.66
C ALA A 330 7.50 20.59 -22.95
N GLU A 331 8.56 20.58 -23.76
CA GLU A 331 8.63 19.74 -24.97
C GLU A 331 8.57 18.24 -24.63
N ARG A 332 9.33 17.79 -23.63
CA ARG A 332 9.26 16.39 -23.15
C ARG A 332 7.85 16.02 -22.70
N MET A 333 7.18 16.89 -21.95
CA MET A 333 5.80 16.66 -21.51
C MET A 333 4.79 16.62 -22.67
N LEU A 334 4.96 17.45 -23.69
CA LEU A 334 4.12 17.42 -24.90
C LEU A 334 4.30 16.11 -25.66
N GLN A 335 5.55 15.69 -25.87
CA GLN A 335 5.86 14.42 -26.53
C GLN A 335 5.31 13.22 -25.74
N GLN A 336 5.50 13.22 -24.41
CA GLN A 336 4.96 12.18 -23.53
C GLN A 336 3.43 12.16 -23.55
N ASN A 337 2.78 13.33 -23.55
CA ASN A 337 1.33 13.42 -23.65
C ASN A 337 0.83 12.71 -24.92
N LEU A 338 1.32 13.13 -26.09
CA LEU A 338 0.95 12.54 -27.39
C LEU A 338 1.17 11.03 -27.42
N GLN A 339 2.27 10.57 -26.84
CA GLN A 339 2.59 9.15 -26.75
C GLN A 339 1.60 8.38 -25.87
N LEU A 340 1.22 8.94 -24.71
CA LEU A 340 0.22 8.34 -23.82
C LEU A 340 -1.16 8.29 -24.49
N GLN A 341 -1.57 9.36 -25.20
CA GLN A 341 -2.84 9.38 -25.92
C GLN A 341 -2.90 8.27 -26.99
N ARG A 342 -1.81 8.10 -27.75
CA ARG A 342 -1.67 7.04 -28.75
C ARG A 342 -1.73 5.66 -28.12
N TRP A 343 -0.94 5.42 -27.06
CA TRP A 343 -0.88 4.12 -26.39
C TRP A 343 -2.22 3.72 -25.78
N PHE A 344 -2.89 4.65 -25.10
CA PHE A 344 -4.24 4.44 -24.57
C PHE A 344 -5.24 4.08 -25.67
N THR A 345 -5.26 4.85 -26.77
CA THR A 345 -6.16 4.61 -27.90
C THR A 345 -5.95 3.23 -28.49
N GLN A 346 -4.69 2.86 -28.72
CA GLN A 346 -4.29 1.55 -29.23
C GLN A 346 -4.73 0.40 -28.31
N LEU A 347 -4.47 0.49 -26.99
CA LEU A 347 -4.87 -0.54 -26.03
C LEU A 347 -6.39 -0.67 -25.93
N ARG A 348 -7.11 0.45 -25.90
CA ARG A 348 -8.57 0.48 -25.90
C ARG A 348 -9.13 -0.18 -27.15
N ASP A 349 -8.62 0.17 -28.33
CA ASP A 349 -9.12 -0.38 -29.58
C ASP A 349 -8.83 -1.88 -29.67
N CYS A 350 -7.66 -2.33 -29.20
CA CYS A 350 -7.32 -3.76 -29.07
C CYS A 350 -8.33 -4.52 -28.18
N LEU A 351 -8.60 -4.02 -26.97
CA LEU A 351 -9.51 -4.67 -26.01
C LEU A 351 -10.99 -4.61 -26.44
N THR A 352 -11.40 -3.56 -27.16
CA THR A 352 -12.81 -3.37 -27.55
C THR A 352 -13.16 -3.98 -28.90
N ALA A 353 -12.21 -4.14 -29.83
CA ALA A 353 -12.44 -4.71 -31.16
C ALA A 353 -12.91 -6.18 -31.16
N VAL A 354 -12.70 -6.90 -30.06
CA VAL A 354 -13.14 -8.29 -29.88
C VAL A 354 -14.57 -8.42 -29.35
N GLY A 355 -15.24 -7.30 -29.04
CA GLY A 355 -16.60 -7.27 -28.50
C GLY A 355 -16.68 -7.64 -27.01
N TYR A 356 -17.86 -7.47 -26.41
CA TYR A 356 -18.10 -7.86 -25.02
C TYR A 356 -18.43 -9.35 -24.96
N THR A 357 -17.58 -10.11 -24.27
CA THR A 357 -17.78 -11.55 -24.09
C THR A 357 -18.34 -11.83 -22.70
N HIS A 358 -19.65 -12.01 -22.60
CA HIS A 358 -20.30 -12.31 -21.31
C HIS A 358 -19.85 -13.66 -20.69
N GLY A 359 -19.14 -14.49 -21.44
CA GLY A 359 -18.61 -15.77 -20.97
C GLY A 359 -17.19 -15.71 -20.38
N ASP A 360 -16.37 -14.71 -20.69
CA ASP A 360 -14.95 -14.65 -20.27
C ASP A 360 -14.74 -13.55 -19.22
N ARG A 361 -14.71 -13.96 -17.94
CA ARG A 361 -14.58 -13.05 -16.81
C ARG A 361 -13.24 -12.30 -16.82
N LYS A 362 -12.16 -12.93 -17.27
CA LYS A 362 -10.81 -12.31 -17.27
C LYS A 362 -10.73 -11.23 -18.34
N LEU A 363 -11.22 -11.51 -19.55
CA LEU A 363 -11.29 -10.53 -20.63
C LEU A 363 -12.24 -9.38 -20.28
N HIS A 364 -13.40 -9.68 -19.69
CA HIS A 364 -14.34 -8.65 -19.25
C HIS A 364 -13.71 -7.70 -18.22
N ALA A 365 -12.94 -8.23 -17.27
CA ALA A 365 -12.25 -7.41 -16.29
C ALA A 365 -11.14 -6.54 -16.92
N LEU A 366 -10.38 -7.05 -17.90
CA LEU A 366 -9.43 -6.22 -18.69
C LEU A 366 -10.14 -5.07 -19.41
N GLN A 367 -11.31 -5.34 -20.01
CA GLN A 367 -12.14 -4.33 -20.67
C GLN A 367 -12.64 -3.28 -19.66
N ASN A 368 -13.08 -3.69 -18.47
CA ASN A 368 -13.50 -2.74 -17.43
C ASN A 368 -12.34 -1.85 -16.96
N VAL A 369 -11.14 -2.39 -16.79
CA VAL A 369 -9.96 -1.59 -16.41
C VAL A 369 -9.70 -0.48 -17.43
N ILE A 370 -9.75 -0.76 -18.74
CA ILE A 370 -9.52 0.30 -19.74
C ILE A 370 -10.65 1.35 -19.76
N PHE A 371 -11.89 0.97 -19.43
CA PHE A 371 -12.98 1.94 -19.28
C PHE A 371 -12.81 2.81 -18.02
N HIS A 372 -12.38 2.24 -16.90
CA HIS A 372 -12.08 3.00 -15.67
C HIS A 372 -10.95 3.99 -15.89
N VAL A 373 -9.87 3.53 -16.53
CA VAL A 373 -8.80 4.38 -17.06
C VAL A 373 -9.45 5.51 -17.87
N ALA A 374 -10.21 5.20 -18.93
CA ALA A 374 -10.85 6.22 -19.78
C ALA A 374 -11.68 7.26 -19.01
N THR A 375 -12.47 6.86 -18.01
CA THR A 375 -13.29 7.77 -17.20
C THR A 375 -12.44 8.70 -16.35
N THR A 376 -11.42 8.19 -15.68
CA THR A 376 -10.49 8.99 -14.87
C THR A 376 -9.71 9.96 -15.77
N PHE A 377 -9.30 9.51 -16.95
CA PHE A 377 -8.54 10.32 -17.91
C PHE A 377 -9.35 11.45 -18.55
N LYS A 378 -10.62 11.22 -18.90
CA LYS A 378 -11.49 12.30 -19.38
C LYS A 378 -11.73 13.37 -18.33
N GLY A 379 -11.70 12.99 -17.05
CA GLY A 379 -11.83 13.93 -15.92
C GLY A 379 -10.55 14.72 -15.63
N SER A 380 -9.37 14.24 -16.07
CA SER A 380 -8.09 14.89 -15.79
C SER A 380 -7.74 15.98 -16.82
N MET A 381 -6.81 16.88 -16.48
CA MET A 381 -6.33 17.93 -17.40
C MET A 381 -5.52 17.40 -18.59
N LEU A 382 -5.16 16.11 -18.61
CA LEU A 382 -4.22 15.53 -19.56
C LEU A 382 -4.66 15.57 -21.03
N PHE A 383 -5.93 15.83 -21.29
CA PHE A 383 -6.51 15.89 -22.65
C PHE A 383 -7.17 17.24 -22.95
N LYS A 384 -6.96 18.26 -22.11
CA LYS A 384 -7.53 19.60 -22.31
C LYS A 384 -6.64 20.44 -23.21
N GLU A 385 -7.25 21.17 -24.13
CA GLU A 385 -6.59 22.10 -25.04
C GLU A 385 -5.78 23.15 -24.26
N ASP A 386 -6.33 23.67 -23.16
CA ASP A 386 -5.67 24.67 -22.30
C ASP A 386 -4.29 24.24 -21.76
N LEU A 387 -4.13 22.96 -21.39
CA LEU A 387 -2.83 22.44 -20.91
C LEU A 387 -1.83 22.39 -22.07
N ARG A 388 -2.29 22.01 -23.26
CA ARG A 388 -1.46 21.94 -24.45
C ARG A 388 -1.01 23.33 -24.87
N GLU A 389 -1.91 24.30 -24.96
CA GLU A 389 -1.57 25.69 -25.27
C GLU A 389 -0.58 26.26 -24.25
N SER A 390 -0.78 25.97 -22.96
CA SER A 390 0.15 26.38 -21.90
C SER A 390 1.55 25.77 -22.08
N LEU A 391 1.64 24.48 -22.41
CA LEU A 391 2.92 23.80 -22.65
C LEU A 391 3.60 24.28 -23.93
N GLU A 392 2.85 24.49 -25.02
CA GLU A 392 3.38 25.03 -26.28
C GLU A 392 3.92 26.46 -26.09
N SER A 393 3.22 27.29 -25.32
CA SER A 393 3.71 28.62 -24.94
C SER A 393 5.00 28.55 -24.11
N MET A 394 5.11 27.60 -23.17
CA MET A 394 6.31 27.42 -22.34
C MET A 394 7.49 26.84 -23.12
N ALA A 395 7.24 26.00 -24.12
CA ALA A 395 8.26 25.47 -25.02
C ALA A 395 8.83 26.56 -25.96
N GLY A 396 8.02 27.57 -26.30
CA GLY A 396 8.39 28.63 -27.24
C GLY A 396 9.02 29.89 -26.62
N GLN A 397 9.14 29.99 -25.30
CA GLN A 397 9.66 31.18 -24.60
C GLN A 397 10.58 30.80 -23.42
N GLU A 398 11.57 31.63 -23.10
CA GLU A 398 12.29 31.53 -21.81
C GLU A 398 11.36 31.95 -20.67
N GLY A 399 10.62 30.98 -20.13
CA GLY A 399 9.81 31.14 -18.93
C GLY A 399 10.66 31.07 -17.65
N ASN A 400 10.29 31.83 -16.62
CA ASN A 400 11.04 31.85 -15.36
C ASN A 400 10.76 30.63 -14.45
N SER A 401 9.55 30.05 -14.49
CA SER A 401 9.20 28.85 -13.70
C SER A 401 7.99 28.07 -14.25
N ILE A 402 7.91 26.79 -13.86
CA ILE A 402 6.78 25.90 -14.18
C ILE A 402 5.61 26.16 -13.23
N SER A 403 4.42 26.42 -13.79
CA SER A 403 3.21 26.59 -12.99
C SER A 403 2.81 25.30 -12.27
N LYS A 404 2.15 25.46 -11.12
CA LYS A 404 1.50 24.39 -10.35
C LYS A 404 0.71 23.39 -11.22
N VAL A 405 0.02 23.88 -12.25
CA VAL A 405 -0.83 23.07 -13.14
C VAL A 405 0.02 22.07 -13.94
N VAL A 406 1.20 22.48 -14.39
CA VAL A 406 2.09 21.64 -15.19
C VAL A 406 2.78 20.57 -14.33
N ALA A 407 3.17 20.93 -13.10
CA ALA A 407 3.68 19.98 -12.11
C ALA A 407 2.67 18.86 -11.80
N ASP A 408 1.43 19.25 -11.51
CA ASP A 408 0.33 18.32 -11.23
C ASP A 408 0.03 17.44 -12.47
N ALA A 409 0.07 18.02 -13.67
CA ALA A 409 -0.10 17.28 -14.93
C ALA A 409 1.04 16.26 -15.19
N SER A 410 2.28 16.58 -14.82
CA SER A 410 3.42 15.65 -14.97
C SER A 410 3.23 14.39 -14.12
N LEU A 411 2.80 14.57 -12.87
CA LEU A 411 2.46 13.45 -11.98
C LEU A 411 1.30 12.62 -12.51
N ALA A 412 0.28 13.27 -13.06
CA ALA A 412 -0.83 12.58 -13.71
C ALA A 412 -0.37 11.78 -14.96
N GLN A 413 0.59 12.27 -15.75
CA GLN A 413 1.18 11.52 -16.86
C GLN A 413 1.98 10.29 -16.39
N GLN A 414 2.71 10.40 -15.28
CA GLN A 414 3.41 9.26 -14.68
C GLN A 414 2.42 8.20 -14.20
N GLU A 415 1.33 8.62 -13.56
CA GLU A 415 0.29 7.70 -13.09
C GLU A 415 -0.47 7.05 -14.26
N MET A 416 -0.73 7.78 -15.35
CA MET A 416 -1.23 7.22 -16.61
C MET A 416 -0.31 6.13 -17.15
N THR A 417 0.99 6.42 -17.19
CA THR A 417 2.00 5.46 -17.63
C THR A 417 1.92 4.18 -16.79
N PHE A 418 1.81 4.30 -15.47
CA PHE A 418 1.63 3.16 -14.56
C PHE A 418 0.38 2.33 -14.90
N HIS A 419 -0.78 2.97 -15.08
CA HIS A 419 -2.02 2.26 -15.44
C HIS A 419 -1.93 1.53 -16.78
N LEU A 420 -1.36 2.16 -17.82
CA LEU A 420 -1.20 1.53 -19.14
C LEU A 420 -0.20 0.37 -19.10
N GLN A 421 0.89 0.50 -18.34
CA GLN A 421 1.85 -0.58 -18.11
C GLN A 421 1.19 -1.76 -17.38
N ARG A 422 0.42 -1.48 -16.32
CA ARG A 422 -0.31 -2.50 -15.57
C ARG A 422 -1.28 -3.25 -16.49
N LEU A 423 -2.11 -2.53 -17.25
CA LEU A 423 -3.06 -3.13 -18.18
C LEU A 423 -2.37 -3.95 -19.28
N SER A 424 -1.25 -3.45 -19.83
CA SER A 424 -0.47 -4.17 -20.85
C SER A 424 0.06 -5.51 -20.32
N ARG A 425 0.50 -5.55 -19.05
CA ARG A 425 0.92 -6.82 -18.42
C ARG A 425 -0.22 -7.78 -18.20
N MET A 426 -1.35 -7.28 -17.69
CA MET A 426 -2.52 -8.11 -17.47
C MET A 426 -3.01 -8.72 -18.80
N LEU A 427 -2.98 -7.93 -19.88
CA LEU A 427 -3.29 -8.41 -21.23
C LEU A 427 -2.27 -9.44 -21.73
N GLN A 428 -0.97 -9.18 -21.58
CA GLN A 428 0.09 -10.16 -21.94
C GLN A 428 -0.10 -11.48 -21.20
N MET A 429 -0.39 -11.44 -19.89
CA MET A 429 -0.63 -12.63 -19.09
C MET A 429 -1.86 -13.40 -19.56
N TYR A 430 -2.97 -12.69 -19.81
CA TYR A 430 -4.19 -13.31 -20.34
C TYR A 430 -3.92 -14.00 -21.69
N ILE A 431 -3.23 -13.33 -22.59
CA ILE A 431 -2.86 -13.89 -23.90
C ILE A 431 -1.96 -15.13 -23.73
N SER A 432 -0.96 -15.07 -22.85
CA SER A 432 -0.03 -16.17 -22.59
C SER A 432 -0.63 -17.34 -21.81
N SER A 433 -1.68 -17.10 -21.02
CA SER A 433 -2.31 -18.13 -20.18
C SER A 433 -3.09 -19.19 -20.97
N ASN A 434 -3.42 -18.91 -22.24
CA ASN A 434 -4.32 -19.71 -23.07
C ASN A 434 -5.71 -19.95 -22.44
N ASP A 435 -6.10 -19.10 -21.46
CA ASP A 435 -7.39 -19.16 -20.76
C ASP A 435 -8.56 -18.62 -21.59
N ALA A 436 -8.26 -18.05 -22.76
CA ALA A 436 -9.25 -17.46 -23.64
C ALA A 436 -10.24 -18.52 -24.15
N LYS A 437 -11.52 -18.30 -23.89
CA LYS A 437 -12.57 -19.25 -24.27
C LYS A 437 -12.78 -19.37 -25.79
N ASP A 438 -12.39 -18.35 -26.54
CA ASP A 438 -12.47 -18.32 -28.01
C ASP A 438 -11.06 -18.10 -28.62
N PRO A 439 -10.51 -19.10 -29.32
CA PRO A 439 -9.22 -19.00 -29.99
C PRO A 439 -9.13 -17.86 -31.02
N LYS A 440 -10.25 -17.47 -31.65
CA LYS A 440 -10.26 -16.35 -32.60
C LYS A 440 -10.10 -15.02 -31.88
N ILE A 441 -10.69 -14.88 -30.70
CA ILE A 441 -10.52 -13.69 -29.85
C ILE A 441 -9.08 -13.61 -29.37
N LEU A 442 -8.51 -14.73 -28.92
CA LEU A 442 -7.11 -14.80 -28.52
C LEU A 442 -6.17 -14.37 -29.65
N ALA A 443 -6.37 -14.88 -30.86
CA ALA A 443 -5.56 -14.51 -32.03
C ALA A 443 -5.65 -13.02 -32.35
N ARG A 444 -6.86 -12.42 -32.31
CA ARG A 444 -7.05 -10.98 -32.53
C ARG A 444 -6.40 -10.13 -31.44
N LEU A 445 -6.48 -10.54 -30.19
CA LEU A 445 -5.81 -9.85 -29.08
C LEU A 445 -4.29 -9.96 -29.19
N GLN A 446 -3.77 -11.13 -29.57
CA GLN A 446 -2.34 -11.34 -29.82
C GLN A 446 -1.84 -10.44 -30.96
N GLU A 447 -2.54 -10.42 -32.09
CA GLU A 447 -2.21 -9.57 -33.24
C GLU A 447 -2.24 -8.08 -32.85
N GLY A 448 -3.33 -7.64 -32.21
CA GLY A 448 -3.48 -6.27 -31.74
C GLY A 448 -2.41 -5.89 -30.72
N PHE A 449 -2.11 -6.75 -29.75
CA PHE A 449 -1.11 -6.47 -28.72
C PHE A 449 0.32 -6.42 -29.31
N THR A 450 0.66 -7.32 -30.23
CA THR A 450 1.93 -7.28 -30.96
C THR A 450 2.06 -6.01 -31.80
N ALA A 451 1.00 -5.54 -32.46
CA ALA A 451 1.00 -4.30 -33.24
C ALA A 451 1.28 -3.03 -32.40
N ILE A 452 1.00 -3.08 -31.09
CA ILE A 452 1.25 -1.99 -30.13
C ILE A 452 2.69 -2.08 -29.56
N GLY A 453 3.44 -3.11 -29.95
CA GLY A 453 4.79 -3.40 -29.48
C GLY A 453 4.87 -4.45 -28.37
N GLY A 454 3.73 -5.03 -27.97
CA GLY A 454 3.64 -5.98 -26.86
C GLY A 454 3.92 -5.33 -25.50
N TYR A 455 4.32 -6.13 -24.52
CA TYR A 455 4.85 -5.61 -23.26
C TYR A 455 6.30 -5.16 -23.48
N ILE A 456 6.50 -3.91 -23.91
CA ILE A 456 7.82 -3.31 -23.97
C ILE A 456 8.26 -2.95 -22.55
N ALA A 457 9.10 -3.80 -21.94
CA ALA A 457 9.79 -3.49 -20.68
C ALA A 457 10.78 -2.30 -20.79
N GLN A 458 10.94 -1.73 -21.98
CA GLN A 458 11.82 -0.60 -22.29
C GLN A 458 11.05 0.72 -22.44
N ARG A 459 10.64 1.31 -21.32
CA ARG A 459 10.68 2.77 -21.09
C ARG A 459 11.10 3.11 -19.65
N ASN A 460 11.89 2.22 -19.04
CA ASN A 460 12.70 2.55 -17.88
C ASN A 460 14.03 3.15 -18.36
N THR A 461 13.99 4.29 -19.03
CA THR A 461 15.02 5.28 -18.75
C THR A 461 14.50 6.05 -17.55
N PRO A 462 15.25 6.15 -16.44
CA PRO A 462 15.05 7.27 -15.54
C PRO A 462 14.99 8.53 -16.41
N PRO A 463 14.22 9.57 -16.08
CA PRO A 463 14.61 10.88 -16.58
C PRO A 463 16.07 11.05 -16.13
N ASP A 464 17.00 11.10 -17.08
CA ASP A 464 18.40 11.34 -16.77
C ASP A 464 18.45 12.62 -15.93
N SER A 465 18.95 12.46 -14.70
CA SER A 465 19.40 13.45 -13.70
C SER A 465 18.66 14.79 -13.61
#